data_AF-A0A971CUG8-F1
#
_entry.id   AF-A0A971CUG8-F1
#
_cell.length_a   1.000
_cell.length_b   1.000
_cell.length_c   1.000
_cell.angle_alpha   90.00
_cell.angle_beta   90.00
_cell.angle_gamma   90.00
#
_symmetry.space_group_name_H-M   'P 1'
#
loop_
_entity.id
_entity.type
_entity.pdbx_description
1 polymer ?
#
loop_
_entity_poly.entity_id
_entity_poly.type
_entity_poly.pdbx_seq_one_letter_code
_entity_poly.pdbx_strand_id
1 'polypeptide(L)'
;LAALIDAGITSFKIEGRLKDAPYVANTVGFYRRRFDALLAEKGLRRTSSGPSELAFEPDPARTFNRGFTDYGLAGRHSHLASMDSPKSMGEFVGTVAGVEESRFLLDSDHDLHNGDGICFFDGQRQLAGTLVNRVEGRRVYPQKMHGIRTGQKIHRNYDRLFCAKLTDKAAERRIELTMRLHETEEGLLLSGRDEDGNEATVAIVAATQRARNEETARKTIATQLTKLGNTPFVCRNLRTETKQVYFVAVSQLNAARRELIERLMEVREANRPRATGTVHKNSVAYREKHLSYLGNVLNRKAEAFYRRHGVETIEPAAESGLDLSDRLVMTTKYCLRRELGLCAGGQPRGPAEPLILEDEDGRQFSVRFVCGPCGMEIFAPSVARRRRILEKT
;
A
#
# COMPACT_ATOMS: atom_id res chain seq x y z
N LEU A 1 10.29 -10.35 -3.63
CA LEU A 1 10.50 -9.57 -2.38
C LEU A 1 11.84 -9.87 -1.75
N ALA A 2 12.16 -11.11 -1.39
CA ALA A 2 13.47 -11.49 -0.81
C ALA A 2 14.66 -10.94 -1.61
N ALA A 3 14.72 -11.21 -2.92
CA ALA A 3 15.78 -10.71 -3.80
C ALA A 3 15.89 -9.17 -3.85
N LEU A 4 14.78 -8.44 -3.66
CA LEU A 4 14.80 -6.97 -3.61
C LEU A 4 15.44 -6.49 -2.30
N ILE A 5 15.12 -7.15 -1.19
CA ILE A 5 15.75 -6.89 0.11
C ILE A 5 17.24 -7.20 0.05
N ASP A 6 17.62 -8.33 -0.56
CA ASP A 6 19.02 -8.74 -0.72
C ASP A 6 19.82 -7.77 -1.60
N ALA A 7 19.17 -7.10 -2.55
CA ALA A 7 19.76 -6.02 -3.34
C ALA A 7 19.92 -4.69 -2.56
N GLY A 8 19.56 -4.65 -1.27
CA GLY A 8 19.66 -3.46 -0.41
C GLY A 8 18.45 -2.53 -0.46
N ILE A 9 17.33 -2.95 -1.05
CA ILE A 9 16.11 -2.13 -1.09
C ILE A 9 15.44 -2.15 0.30
N THR A 10 15.37 -0.98 0.93
CA THR A 10 14.81 -0.79 2.27
C THR A 10 13.47 -0.05 2.29
N SER A 11 13.05 0.49 1.14
CA SER A 11 11.81 1.26 1.00
C SER A 11 10.96 0.70 -0.14
N PHE A 12 9.73 0.31 0.19
CA PHE A 12 8.75 -0.22 -0.75
C PHE A 12 7.53 0.70 -0.75
N LYS A 13 7.20 1.23 -1.91
CA LYS A 13 6.04 2.10 -2.12
C LYS A 13 4.93 1.30 -2.80
N ILE A 14 3.71 1.42 -2.26
CA ILE A 14 2.50 1.02 -2.97
C ILE A 14 2.02 2.22 -3.78
N GLU A 15 1.71 2.00 -5.06
CA GLU A 15 1.20 3.03 -5.97
C GLU A 15 -0.32 2.84 -6.16
N GLY A 16 -1.03 3.96 -6.27
CA GLY A 16 -2.43 3.99 -6.64
C GLY A 16 -3.05 5.35 -6.33
N ARG A 17 -3.61 6.02 -7.35
CA ARG A 17 -4.38 7.25 -7.18
C ARG A 17 -5.81 6.95 -6.75
N LEU A 18 -6.34 7.76 -5.82
CA LEU A 18 -7.74 7.75 -5.38
C LEU A 18 -8.25 6.35 -4.97
N LYS A 19 -7.41 5.58 -4.29
CA LYS A 19 -7.79 4.27 -3.77
C LYS A 19 -8.51 4.40 -2.44
N ASP A 20 -9.50 3.56 -2.24
CA ASP A 20 -10.30 3.53 -1.02
C ASP A 20 -9.55 2.89 0.15
N ALA A 21 -10.06 3.11 1.36
CA ALA A 21 -9.44 2.58 2.58
C ALA A 21 -9.33 1.04 2.57
N PRO A 22 -10.36 0.27 2.12
CA PRO A 22 -10.25 -1.18 1.99
C PRO A 22 -9.09 -1.64 1.10
N TYR A 23 -8.91 -1.06 -0.09
CA TYR A 23 -7.79 -1.41 -0.96
C TYR A 23 -6.44 -1.15 -0.28
N VAL A 24 -6.29 0.01 0.37
CA VAL A 24 -5.02 0.39 1.00
C VAL A 24 -4.71 -0.56 2.16
N ALA A 25 -5.67 -0.79 3.06
CA ALA A 25 -5.49 -1.69 4.21
C ALA A 25 -5.16 -3.12 3.76
N ASN A 26 -5.89 -3.63 2.76
CA ASN A 26 -5.69 -4.97 2.23
C ASN A 26 -4.31 -5.13 1.56
N THR A 27 -3.95 -4.21 0.66
CA THR A 27 -2.67 -4.26 -0.06
C THR A 27 -1.49 -4.10 0.89
N VAL A 28 -1.54 -3.12 1.80
CA VAL A 28 -0.50 -2.91 2.82
C VAL A 28 -0.39 -4.13 3.73
N GLY A 29 -1.51 -4.68 4.20
CA GLY A 29 -1.55 -5.86 5.04
C GLY A 29 -0.91 -7.08 4.38
N PHE A 30 -1.22 -7.33 3.11
CA PHE A 30 -0.67 -8.45 2.33
C PHE A 30 0.84 -8.38 2.22
N TYR A 31 1.40 -7.21 1.93
CA TYR A 31 2.83 -7.01 1.88
C TYR A 31 3.47 -7.01 3.26
N ARG A 32 2.80 -6.44 4.29
CA ARG A 32 3.29 -6.43 5.67
C ARG A 32 3.53 -7.83 6.21
N ARG A 33 2.59 -8.77 6.03
CA ARG A 33 2.77 -10.16 6.47
C ARG A 33 3.97 -10.83 5.81
N ARG A 34 4.19 -10.58 4.52
CA ARG A 34 5.34 -11.10 3.78
C ARG A 34 6.65 -10.48 4.24
N PHE A 35 6.68 -9.17 4.49
CA PHE A 35 7.86 -8.51 5.02
C PHE A 35 8.18 -9.01 6.43
N ASP A 36 7.20 -9.12 7.32
CA ASP A 36 7.43 -9.59 8.68
C ASP A 36 8.02 -11.01 8.71
N ALA A 37 7.53 -11.91 7.84
CA ALA A 37 8.11 -13.25 7.68
C ALA A 37 9.56 -13.20 7.16
N LEU A 38 9.82 -12.41 6.11
CA LEU A 38 11.16 -12.27 5.53
C LEU A 38 12.16 -11.59 6.48
N LEU A 39 11.70 -10.62 7.28
CA LEU A 39 12.54 -9.96 8.28
C LEU A 39 12.95 -10.95 9.37
N ALA A 40 12.02 -11.78 9.86
CA ALA A 40 12.32 -12.83 10.83
C ALA A 40 13.30 -13.87 10.27
N GLU A 41 13.06 -14.37 9.06
CA GLU A 41 13.93 -15.35 8.37
C GLU A 41 15.36 -14.82 8.20
N LYS A 42 15.51 -13.54 7.81
CA LYS A 42 16.81 -12.93 7.52
C LYS A 42 17.49 -12.30 8.74
N GLY A 43 16.90 -12.40 9.94
CA GLY A 43 17.43 -11.75 11.14
C GLY A 43 17.45 -10.21 11.06
N LEU A 44 16.60 -9.63 10.20
CA LEU A 44 16.45 -8.19 10.03
C LEU A 44 15.41 -7.63 10.98
N ARG A 45 15.42 -6.30 11.18
CA ARG A 45 14.51 -5.62 12.11
C ARG A 45 13.64 -4.60 11.38
N ARG A 46 12.44 -4.39 11.93
CA ARG A 46 11.52 -3.34 11.50
C ARG A 46 12.09 -1.98 11.91
N THR A 47 11.82 -0.94 11.12
CA THR A 47 12.11 0.44 11.52
C THR A 47 11.04 1.04 12.44
N SER A 48 9.86 0.41 12.49
CA SER A 48 8.73 0.81 13.33
C SER A 48 8.72 0.05 14.65
N SER A 49 8.40 0.75 15.75
CA SER A 49 8.00 0.14 17.02
C SER A 49 6.64 -0.54 16.90
N GLY A 50 6.48 -1.67 17.58
CA GLY A 50 5.25 -2.44 17.67
C GLY A 50 4.97 -3.31 16.44
N PRO A 51 4.60 -4.58 16.63
CA PRO A 51 4.06 -5.38 15.54
C PRO A 51 2.69 -4.83 15.08
N SER A 52 2.41 -4.96 13.80
CA SER A 52 1.08 -4.68 13.24
C SER A 52 0.28 -5.97 13.22
N GLU A 53 -0.81 -6.01 13.99
CA GLU A 53 -1.78 -7.11 13.99
C GLU A 53 -2.93 -6.74 13.06
N LEU A 54 -3.31 -7.66 12.17
CA LEU A 54 -4.40 -7.47 11.22
C LEU A 54 -5.63 -8.21 11.71
N ALA A 55 -6.80 -7.56 11.68
CA ALA A 55 -8.08 -8.15 12.05
C ALA A 55 -8.72 -8.98 10.90
N PHE A 56 -7.98 -9.20 9.81
CA PHE A 56 -8.43 -9.85 8.60
C PHE A 56 -7.27 -10.61 7.92
N GLU A 57 -7.60 -11.56 7.06
CA GLU A 57 -6.65 -12.22 6.16
C GLU A 57 -6.52 -11.40 4.87
N PRO A 58 -5.35 -10.81 4.57
CA PRO A 58 -5.21 -9.99 3.37
C PRO A 58 -5.20 -10.81 2.08
N ASP A 59 -6.00 -10.38 1.11
CA ASP A 59 -6.08 -10.98 -0.22
C ASP A 59 -6.28 -9.90 -1.30
N PRO A 60 -5.24 -9.53 -2.06
CA PRO A 60 -5.31 -8.54 -3.13
C PRO A 60 -6.37 -8.82 -4.20
N ALA A 61 -6.82 -10.07 -4.34
CA ALA A 61 -7.88 -10.43 -5.29
C ALA A 61 -9.27 -9.89 -4.88
N ARG A 62 -9.49 -9.64 -3.58
CA ARG A 62 -10.79 -9.22 -3.01
C ARG A 62 -11.03 -7.70 -3.02
N THR A 63 -10.02 -6.91 -3.37
CA THR A 63 -10.14 -5.46 -3.56
C THR A 63 -9.79 -5.09 -5.00
N PHE A 64 -9.75 -3.78 -5.31
CA PHE A 64 -9.44 -3.31 -6.65
C PHE A 64 -8.25 -4.06 -7.28
N ASN A 65 -8.54 -4.80 -8.35
CA ASN A 65 -7.53 -5.38 -9.24
C ASN A 65 -8.17 -5.62 -10.61
N ARG A 66 -7.35 -5.69 -11.64
CA ARG A 66 -7.79 -5.92 -13.03
C ARG A 66 -6.88 -6.93 -13.73
N GLY A 67 -6.52 -7.96 -12.97
CA GLY A 67 -5.40 -8.84 -13.27
C GLY A 67 -4.09 -8.32 -12.68
N PHE A 68 -3.17 -9.27 -12.49
CA PHE A 68 -1.82 -9.00 -11.99
C PHE A 68 -0.81 -9.19 -13.12
N THR A 69 0.24 -8.39 -13.07
CA THR A 69 1.35 -8.47 -14.01
C THR A 69 2.66 -8.39 -13.22
N ASP A 70 3.68 -9.09 -13.68
CA ASP A 70 5.04 -8.95 -13.16
C ASP A 70 5.71 -7.65 -13.64
N TYR A 71 5.04 -6.88 -14.52
CA TYR A 71 5.53 -5.65 -15.13
C TYR A 71 6.94 -5.80 -15.74
N GLY A 72 7.24 -6.99 -16.27
CA GLY A 72 8.54 -7.29 -16.88
C GLY A 72 9.66 -7.64 -15.90
N LEU A 73 9.38 -7.80 -14.61
CA LEU A 73 10.38 -8.17 -13.60
C LEU A 73 11.01 -9.55 -13.86
N ALA A 74 10.26 -10.51 -14.39
CA ALA A 74 10.74 -11.86 -14.72
C ALA A 74 11.02 -12.04 -16.23
N GLY A 75 11.14 -10.94 -16.97
CA GLY A 75 11.26 -10.95 -18.43
C GLY A 75 9.98 -10.51 -19.13
N ARG A 76 10.02 -10.45 -20.46
CA ARG A 76 8.95 -9.82 -21.28
C ARG A 76 8.10 -10.87 -21.98
N HIS A 77 7.30 -11.59 -21.20
CA HIS A 77 6.59 -12.79 -21.65
C HIS A 77 5.06 -12.64 -21.71
N SER A 78 4.49 -11.55 -21.18
CA SER A 78 3.04 -11.37 -21.04
C SER A 78 2.55 -10.01 -21.56
N HIS A 79 1.25 -9.96 -21.88
CA HIS A 79 0.50 -8.73 -22.11
C HIS A 79 0.46 -7.91 -20.82
N LEU A 80 0.82 -6.62 -20.90
CA LEU A 80 0.92 -5.75 -19.74
C LEU A 80 -0.33 -4.88 -19.55
N ALA A 81 -1.13 -4.69 -20.60
CA ALA A 81 -2.27 -3.81 -20.58
C ALA A 81 -3.59 -4.54 -20.33
N SER A 82 -4.43 -3.93 -19.49
CA SER A 82 -5.85 -4.27 -19.38
C SER A 82 -6.62 -3.52 -20.47
N MET A 83 -6.51 -3.98 -21.72
CA MET A 83 -7.08 -3.29 -22.89
C MET A 83 -8.61 -3.19 -22.85
N ASP A 84 -9.28 -4.20 -22.30
CA ASP A 84 -10.74 -4.27 -22.30
C ASP A 84 -11.39 -3.30 -21.28
N SER A 85 -10.74 -3.00 -20.16
CA SER A 85 -11.26 -2.03 -19.20
C SER A 85 -10.23 -1.52 -18.20
N PRO A 86 -10.25 -0.21 -17.87
CA PRO A 86 -9.46 0.32 -16.75
C PRO A 86 -10.10 0.04 -15.38
N LYS A 87 -11.35 -0.41 -15.34
CA LYS A 87 -12.14 -0.64 -14.11
C LYS A 87 -11.68 -1.89 -13.36
N SER A 88 -12.10 -2.01 -12.10
CA SER A 88 -11.84 -3.22 -11.28
C SER A 88 -12.59 -4.42 -11.85
N MET A 89 -11.87 -5.52 -12.10
CA MET A 89 -12.47 -6.83 -12.33
C MET A 89 -12.69 -7.57 -11.02
N GLY A 90 -11.73 -7.50 -10.09
CA GLY A 90 -11.79 -8.27 -8.86
C GLY A 90 -11.52 -9.76 -9.08
N GLU A 91 -11.88 -10.56 -8.07
CA GLU A 91 -11.64 -12.00 -8.08
C GLU A 91 -12.58 -12.74 -9.04
N PHE A 92 -12.11 -13.84 -9.62
CA PHE A 92 -12.96 -14.74 -10.40
C PHE A 92 -13.81 -15.59 -9.45
N VAL A 93 -15.11 -15.66 -9.71
CA VAL A 93 -16.08 -16.37 -8.85
C VAL A 93 -16.53 -17.68 -9.47
N GLY A 94 -16.72 -17.70 -10.80
CA GLY A 94 -17.19 -18.88 -11.51
C GLY A 94 -17.70 -18.54 -12.91
N THR A 95 -18.16 -19.58 -13.62
CA THR A 95 -18.75 -19.48 -14.95
C THR A 95 -20.26 -19.74 -14.87
N VAL A 96 -21.06 -18.99 -15.59
CA VAL A 96 -22.51 -19.21 -15.64
C VAL A 96 -22.81 -20.55 -16.33
N ALA A 97 -23.36 -21.50 -15.59
CA ALA A 97 -23.81 -22.80 -16.08
C ALA A 97 -25.21 -22.75 -16.69
N GLY A 98 -26.05 -21.81 -16.26
CA GLY A 98 -27.40 -21.64 -16.78
C GLY A 98 -28.01 -20.30 -16.38
N VAL A 99 -28.97 -19.82 -17.17
CA VAL A 99 -29.68 -18.56 -16.94
C VAL A 99 -31.18 -18.85 -16.84
N GLU A 100 -31.82 -18.27 -15.85
CA GLU A 100 -33.26 -18.28 -15.62
C GLU A 100 -33.79 -16.82 -15.62
N GLU A 101 -35.10 -16.63 -15.49
CA GLU A 101 -35.73 -15.30 -15.64
C GLU A 101 -35.16 -14.22 -14.69
N SER A 102 -34.94 -14.58 -13.42
CA SER A 102 -34.52 -13.64 -12.36
C SER A 102 -33.21 -14.02 -11.66
N ARG A 103 -32.53 -15.06 -12.14
CA ARG A 103 -31.33 -15.62 -11.51
C ARG A 103 -30.45 -16.35 -12.52
N PHE A 104 -29.21 -16.60 -12.14
CA PHE A 104 -28.32 -17.48 -12.89
C PHE A 104 -27.67 -18.51 -11.96
N LEU A 105 -27.22 -19.61 -12.55
CA LEU A 105 -26.53 -20.70 -11.86
C LEU A 105 -25.03 -20.62 -12.20
N LEU A 106 -24.17 -20.64 -11.19
CA LEU A 106 -22.72 -20.78 -11.37
C LEU A 106 -22.32 -22.26 -11.49
N ASP A 107 -21.19 -22.53 -12.15
CA ASP A 107 -20.61 -23.85 -12.39
C ASP A 107 -19.95 -24.50 -11.15
N SER A 108 -19.60 -23.68 -10.15
CA SER A 108 -19.05 -24.10 -8.86
C SER A 108 -19.74 -23.43 -7.68
N ASP A 109 -19.49 -23.96 -6.48
CA ASP A 109 -19.80 -23.24 -5.24
C ASP A 109 -19.00 -21.94 -5.13
N HIS A 110 -19.53 -20.99 -4.38
CA HIS A 110 -18.97 -19.65 -4.27
C HIS A 110 -19.30 -18.99 -2.92
N ASP A 111 -18.50 -18.00 -2.55
CA ASP A 111 -18.63 -17.22 -1.31
C ASP A 111 -19.25 -15.82 -1.57
N LEU A 112 -20.21 -15.75 -2.48
CA LEU A 112 -20.95 -14.51 -2.76
C LEU A 112 -21.99 -14.25 -1.67
N HIS A 113 -22.15 -12.99 -1.32
CA HIS A 113 -23.12 -12.54 -0.33
C HIS A 113 -24.06 -11.48 -0.89
N ASN A 114 -25.22 -11.32 -0.24
CA ASN A 114 -26.08 -10.17 -0.50
C ASN A 114 -25.29 -8.85 -0.32
N GLY A 115 -25.36 -7.98 -1.32
CA GLY A 115 -24.71 -6.70 -1.41
C GLY A 115 -23.32 -6.73 -2.06
N ASP A 116 -22.83 -7.90 -2.48
CA ASP A 116 -21.61 -7.99 -3.28
C ASP A 116 -21.85 -7.40 -4.68
N GLY A 117 -20.82 -6.76 -5.24
CA GLY A 117 -20.79 -6.32 -6.63
C GLY A 117 -20.12 -7.39 -7.49
N ILE A 118 -20.79 -7.74 -8.59
CA ILE A 118 -20.25 -8.64 -9.61
C ILE A 118 -20.13 -7.93 -10.96
N CYS A 119 -19.15 -8.36 -11.76
CA CYS A 119 -18.93 -7.86 -13.11
C CYS A 119 -18.58 -8.98 -14.09
N PHE A 120 -18.77 -8.67 -15.38
CA PHE A 120 -18.54 -9.57 -16.50
C PHE A 120 -18.40 -8.76 -17.78
N PHE A 121 -17.72 -9.31 -18.78
CA PHE A 121 -17.68 -8.71 -20.11
C PHE A 121 -18.91 -9.13 -20.92
N ASP A 122 -19.64 -8.16 -21.47
CA ASP A 122 -20.77 -8.47 -22.34
C ASP A 122 -20.34 -8.93 -23.74
N GLY A 123 -21.32 -9.14 -24.63
CA GLY A 123 -21.07 -9.56 -26.01
C GLY A 123 -20.28 -8.55 -26.87
N GLN A 124 -20.14 -7.31 -26.41
CA GLN A 124 -19.32 -6.26 -27.03
C GLN A 124 -17.96 -6.09 -26.34
N ARG A 125 -17.60 -7.02 -25.45
CA ARG A 125 -16.41 -6.97 -24.58
C ARG A 125 -16.35 -5.72 -23.69
N GLN A 126 -17.49 -5.14 -23.36
CA GLN A 126 -17.57 -4.05 -22.40
C GLN A 126 -17.79 -4.60 -20.99
N LEU A 127 -17.10 -4.03 -20.01
CA LEU A 127 -17.26 -4.45 -18.62
C LEU A 127 -18.59 -3.93 -18.07
N ALA A 128 -19.55 -4.84 -17.89
CA ALA A 128 -20.83 -4.64 -17.23
C ALA A 128 -20.78 -5.14 -15.78
N GLY A 129 -21.72 -4.70 -14.95
CA GLY A 129 -21.80 -5.15 -13.55
C GLY A 129 -23.16 -4.91 -12.92
N THR A 130 -23.40 -5.61 -11.81
CA THR A 130 -24.67 -5.64 -11.09
C THR A 130 -24.44 -6.00 -9.63
N LEU A 131 -25.38 -5.64 -8.75
CA LEU A 131 -25.34 -6.03 -7.34
C LEU A 131 -26.01 -7.38 -7.14
N VAL A 132 -25.50 -8.17 -6.21
CA VAL A 132 -26.11 -9.41 -5.75
C VAL A 132 -27.17 -9.08 -4.69
N ASN A 133 -28.43 -9.42 -4.93
CA ASN A 133 -29.51 -9.22 -3.96
C ASN A 133 -29.69 -10.45 -3.05
N ARG A 134 -29.45 -11.65 -3.58
CA ARG A 134 -29.61 -12.90 -2.84
C ARG A 134 -28.76 -14.02 -3.46
N VAL A 135 -28.36 -14.98 -2.64
CA VAL A 135 -27.64 -16.20 -3.04
C VAL A 135 -28.30 -17.40 -2.38
N GLU A 136 -28.49 -18.49 -3.14
CA GLU A 136 -29.03 -19.77 -2.67
C GLU A 136 -28.22 -20.93 -3.27
N GLY A 137 -27.22 -21.41 -2.53
CA GLY A 137 -26.23 -22.34 -3.08
C GLY A 137 -25.55 -21.72 -4.30
N ARG A 138 -25.59 -22.41 -5.44
CA ARG A 138 -25.01 -21.95 -6.71
C ARG A 138 -25.88 -20.96 -7.49
N ARG A 139 -27.10 -20.66 -6.99
CA ARG A 139 -28.03 -19.73 -7.63
C ARG A 139 -27.80 -18.32 -7.12
N VAL A 140 -27.56 -17.39 -8.04
CA VAL A 140 -27.34 -15.97 -7.75
C VAL A 140 -28.47 -15.15 -8.31
N TYR A 141 -29.05 -14.29 -7.47
CA TYR A 141 -30.13 -13.36 -7.84
C TYR A 141 -29.55 -11.94 -7.92
N PRO A 142 -29.19 -11.45 -9.11
CA PRO A 142 -28.67 -10.10 -9.27
C PRO A 142 -29.81 -9.06 -9.32
N GLN A 143 -29.46 -7.80 -9.07
CA GLN A 143 -30.38 -6.66 -9.24
C GLN A 143 -30.81 -6.48 -10.71
N LYS A 144 -29.90 -6.80 -11.64
CA LYS A 144 -30.10 -6.70 -13.09
C LYS A 144 -29.53 -7.95 -13.76
N MET A 145 -30.32 -8.60 -14.61
CA MET A 145 -29.94 -9.78 -15.42
C MET A 145 -29.30 -9.40 -16.78
N HIS A 146 -29.37 -8.14 -17.19
CA HIS A 146 -28.94 -7.70 -18.51
C HIS A 146 -27.47 -8.06 -18.79
N GLY A 147 -27.24 -8.76 -19.91
CA GLY A 147 -25.90 -9.15 -20.38
C GLY A 147 -25.37 -10.47 -19.83
N ILE A 148 -26.04 -11.08 -18.83
CA ILE A 148 -25.63 -12.39 -18.27
C ILE A 148 -26.08 -13.51 -19.20
N ARG A 149 -25.16 -14.42 -19.56
CA ARG A 149 -25.39 -15.54 -20.49
C ARG A 149 -24.68 -16.80 -20.00
N THR A 150 -25.15 -17.97 -20.42
CA THR A 150 -24.44 -19.23 -20.18
C THR A 150 -23.02 -19.18 -20.78
N GLY A 151 -22.04 -19.72 -20.07
CA GLY A 151 -20.62 -19.68 -20.41
C GLY A 151 -19.89 -18.39 -20.01
N GLN A 152 -20.61 -17.40 -19.47
CA GLN A 152 -20.03 -16.13 -19.06
C GLN A 152 -19.20 -16.27 -17.77
N LYS A 153 -17.98 -15.73 -17.77
CA LYS A 153 -17.17 -15.61 -16.56
C LYS A 153 -17.68 -14.47 -15.68
N ILE A 154 -17.92 -14.76 -14.41
CA ILE A 154 -18.35 -13.80 -13.40
C ILE A 154 -17.19 -13.52 -12.44
N HIS A 155 -16.96 -12.24 -12.18
CA HIS A 155 -15.99 -11.77 -11.20
C HIS A 155 -16.70 -10.97 -10.09
N ARG A 156 -16.15 -10.96 -8.87
CA ARG A 156 -16.60 -10.11 -7.76
C ARG A 156 -15.68 -8.89 -7.67
N ASN A 157 -16.21 -7.74 -8.11
CA ASN A 157 -15.48 -6.47 -8.09
C ASN A 157 -15.71 -5.65 -6.82
N TYR A 158 -16.64 -6.06 -5.97
CA TYR A 158 -16.87 -5.49 -4.64
C TYR A 158 -17.32 -6.58 -3.65
N ASP A 159 -16.51 -6.84 -2.64
CA ASP A 159 -16.82 -7.76 -1.55
C ASP A 159 -17.30 -6.97 -0.34
N ARG A 160 -18.61 -6.98 -0.09
CA ARG A 160 -19.20 -6.11 0.93
C ARG A 160 -18.75 -6.47 2.33
N LEU A 161 -18.70 -7.77 2.65
CA LEU A 161 -18.34 -8.22 4.00
C LEU A 161 -16.85 -8.01 4.28
N PHE A 162 -15.99 -8.22 3.28
CA PHE A 162 -14.57 -7.95 3.40
C PHE A 162 -14.28 -6.46 3.55
N CYS A 163 -14.86 -5.63 2.69
CA CYS A 163 -14.71 -4.17 2.76
C CYS A 163 -15.22 -3.61 4.10
N ALA A 164 -16.31 -4.15 4.64
CA ALA A 164 -16.81 -3.77 5.96
C ALA A 164 -15.79 -4.04 7.07
N LYS A 165 -15.17 -5.23 7.09
CA LYS A 165 -14.10 -5.58 8.06
C LYS A 165 -12.91 -4.63 7.99
N LEU A 166 -12.60 -4.14 6.79
CA LEU A 166 -11.46 -3.25 6.54
C LEU A 166 -11.72 -1.78 6.89
N THR A 167 -12.98 -1.39 7.10
CA THR A 167 -13.35 0.01 7.32
C THR A 167 -13.35 0.40 8.80
N ASP A 168 -13.59 -0.55 9.70
CA ASP A 168 -13.70 -0.29 11.15
C ASP A 168 -12.33 -0.29 11.85
N LYS A 169 -11.80 -1.47 12.20
CA LYS A 169 -10.48 -1.63 12.83
C LYS A 169 -9.66 -2.70 12.12
N ALA A 170 -9.22 -2.38 10.90
CA ALA A 170 -8.50 -3.30 10.04
C ALA A 170 -7.15 -3.77 10.64
N ALA A 171 -6.46 -2.88 11.34
CA ALA A 171 -5.16 -3.16 11.91
C ALA A 171 -4.97 -2.43 13.25
N GLU A 172 -4.18 -3.03 14.12
CA GLU A 172 -3.75 -2.44 15.37
C GLU A 172 -2.23 -2.56 15.49
N ARG A 173 -1.59 -1.53 16.03
CA ARG A 173 -0.16 -1.54 16.33
C ARG A 173 0.03 -1.08 17.77
N ARG A 174 0.55 -1.97 18.61
CA ARG A 174 0.89 -1.68 20.01
C ARG A 174 2.35 -1.97 20.25
N ILE A 175 2.97 -1.17 21.10
CA ILE A 175 4.37 -1.30 21.50
C ILE A 175 4.43 -2.30 22.66
N GLU A 176 5.30 -3.30 22.56
CA GLU A 176 5.42 -4.29 23.63
C GLU A 176 6.06 -3.66 24.87
N LEU A 177 5.45 -3.89 26.04
CA LEU A 177 5.92 -3.43 27.33
C LEU A 177 6.09 -4.61 28.27
N THR A 178 7.27 -4.73 28.89
CA THR A 178 7.51 -5.61 30.04
C THR A 178 7.48 -4.76 31.31
N MET A 179 6.66 -5.17 32.27
CA MET A 179 6.53 -4.49 33.55
C MET A 179 7.10 -5.37 34.67
N ARG A 180 7.71 -4.73 35.66
CA ARG A 180 8.21 -5.40 36.87
C ARG A 180 7.82 -4.60 38.10
N LEU A 181 7.08 -5.25 38.99
CA LEU A 181 6.75 -4.75 40.32
C LEU A 181 7.68 -5.42 41.32
N HIS A 182 8.52 -4.64 41.99
CA HIS A 182 9.44 -5.16 42.99
C HIS A 182 9.37 -4.36 44.29
N GLU A 183 9.85 -4.97 45.36
CA GLU A 183 9.84 -4.41 46.70
C GLU A 183 11.08 -3.54 46.97
N THR A 184 10.88 -2.41 47.65
CA THR A 184 11.94 -1.52 48.13
C THR A 184 11.77 -1.27 49.63
N GLU A 185 12.75 -0.65 50.29
CA GLU A 185 12.67 -0.32 51.72
C GLU A 185 11.50 0.63 52.04
N GLU A 186 11.13 1.50 51.09
CA GLU A 186 10.10 2.52 51.24
C GLU A 186 8.71 2.09 50.71
N GLY A 187 8.59 0.90 50.10
CA GLY A 187 7.33 0.40 49.55
C GLY A 187 7.52 -0.52 48.34
N LEU A 188 6.82 -0.21 47.25
CA LEU A 188 6.92 -0.96 45.99
C LEU A 188 7.40 -0.03 44.88
N LEU A 189 8.16 -0.56 43.93
CA LEU A 189 8.60 0.15 42.74
C LEU A 189 8.06 -0.57 41.50
N LEU A 190 7.28 0.16 40.70
CA LEU A 190 6.81 -0.30 39.41
C LEU A 190 7.76 0.21 38.33
N SER A 191 8.30 -0.70 37.53
CA SER A 191 9.18 -0.41 36.40
C SER A 191 8.57 -0.93 35.11
N GLY A 192 8.83 -0.25 34.01
CA GLY A 192 8.39 -0.63 32.67
C GLY A 192 9.53 -0.44 31.67
N ARG A 193 9.74 -1.44 30.80
CA ARG A 193 10.68 -1.40 29.68
C ARG A 193 9.98 -1.79 28.39
N ASP A 194 10.04 -0.93 27.38
CA ASP A 194 9.50 -1.23 26.06
C ASP A 194 10.48 -1.95 25.13
N GLU A 195 9.98 -2.43 23.99
CA GLU A 195 10.77 -3.19 23.00
C GLU A 195 11.91 -2.39 22.34
N ASP A 196 11.86 -1.05 22.38
CA ASP A 196 12.92 -0.18 21.88
C ASP A 196 13.97 0.12 22.97
N GLY A 197 13.77 -0.39 24.20
CA GLY A 197 14.68 -0.24 25.32
C GLY A 197 14.47 1.02 26.16
N ASN A 198 13.35 1.73 26.00
CA ASN A 198 13.02 2.85 26.89
C ASN A 198 12.51 2.32 28.22
N GLU A 199 12.95 2.95 29.30
CA GLU A 199 12.64 2.52 30.66
C GLU A 199 12.11 3.67 31.50
N ALA A 200 11.15 3.37 32.38
CA ALA A 200 10.64 4.30 33.37
C ALA A 200 10.32 3.56 34.68
N THR A 201 10.35 4.27 35.79
CA THR A 201 10.03 3.75 37.13
C THR A 201 9.14 4.72 37.90
N VAL A 202 8.26 4.16 38.74
CA VAL A 202 7.33 4.89 39.60
C VAL A 202 7.24 4.19 40.96
N ALA A 203 7.46 4.95 42.03
CA ALA A 203 7.30 4.47 43.40
C ALA A 203 5.81 4.41 43.75
N ILE A 204 5.41 3.32 44.39
CA ILE A 204 4.09 3.13 44.97
C ILE A 204 4.25 3.23 46.48
N VAL A 205 3.97 4.41 47.01
CA VAL A 205 3.92 4.64 48.46
C VAL A 205 2.66 3.98 49.00
N ALA A 206 2.78 2.73 49.42
CA ALA A 206 1.73 1.97 50.06
C ALA A 206 2.22 1.53 51.43
N ALA A 207 1.37 1.65 52.46
CA ALA A 207 1.58 0.90 53.69
C ALA A 207 1.61 -0.58 53.28
N THR A 208 2.77 -1.22 53.42
CA THR A 208 3.06 -2.59 52.97
C THR A 208 2.34 -3.60 53.86
N GLN A 209 1.01 -3.56 53.86
CA GLN A 209 0.17 -4.49 54.58
C GLN A 209 0.07 -5.79 53.78
N ARG A 210 0.33 -6.91 54.45
CA ARG A 210 0.17 -8.23 53.84
C ARG A 210 -1.29 -8.43 53.41
N ALA A 211 -1.48 -8.95 52.20
CA ALA A 211 -2.81 -9.27 51.70
C ALA A 211 -3.43 -10.41 52.53
N ARG A 212 -4.69 -10.23 52.98
CA ARG A 212 -5.47 -11.29 53.65
C ARG A 212 -5.81 -12.44 52.71
N ASN A 213 -6.02 -12.14 51.43
CA ASN A 213 -6.27 -13.11 50.36
C ASN A 213 -5.23 -12.86 49.26
N GLU A 214 -4.17 -13.65 49.27
CA GLU A 214 -3.01 -13.47 48.37
C GLU A 214 -3.38 -13.69 46.89
N GLU A 215 -4.25 -14.66 46.60
CA GLU A 215 -4.69 -14.95 45.22
C GLU A 215 -5.46 -13.77 44.61
N THR A 216 -6.42 -13.23 45.36
CA THR A 216 -7.24 -12.09 44.93
C THR A 216 -6.38 -10.84 44.74
N ALA A 217 -5.42 -10.61 45.65
CA ALA A 217 -4.50 -9.49 45.54
C ALA A 217 -3.58 -9.61 44.31
N ARG A 218 -3.00 -10.79 44.04
CA ARG A 218 -2.21 -11.05 42.82
C ARG A 218 -3.01 -10.79 41.56
N LYS A 219 -4.24 -11.31 41.48
CA LYS A 219 -5.14 -11.10 40.33
C LYS A 219 -5.49 -9.63 40.15
N THR A 220 -5.73 -8.91 41.24
CA THR A 220 -6.02 -7.47 41.21
C THR A 220 -4.83 -6.67 40.72
N ILE A 221 -3.63 -6.92 41.26
CA ILE A 221 -2.38 -6.27 40.83
C ILE A 221 -2.17 -6.50 39.33
N ALA A 222 -2.23 -7.77 38.89
CA ALA A 222 -2.05 -8.10 37.49
C ALA A 222 -3.08 -7.40 36.60
N THR A 223 -4.37 -7.53 36.92
CA THR A 223 -5.46 -6.94 36.12
C THR A 223 -5.36 -5.43 36.04
N GLN A 224 -5.06 -4.74 37.16
CA GLN A 224 -4.99 -3.29 37.15
C GLN A 224 -3.73 -2.81 36.43
N LEU A 225 -2.55 -3.39 36.68
CA LEU A 225 -1.31 -2.92 36.07
C LEU A 225 -1.26 -3.17 34.55
N THR A 226 -1.81 -4.29 34.06
CA THR A 226 -1.77 -4.63 32.62
C THR A 226 -2.88 -4.00 31.78
N LYS A 227 -3.83 -3.28 32.39
CA LYS A 227 -4.95 -2.61 31.70
C LYS A 227 -4.47 -1.34 30.96
N LEU A 228 -3.87 -1.54 29.79
CA LEU A 228 -3.21 -0.49 28.97
C LEU A 228 -3.98 -0.06 27.71
N GLY A 229 -5.24 -0.48 27.53
CA GLY A 229 -5.98 -0.35 26.26
C GLY A 229 -6.07 1.06 25.64
N ASN A 230 -5.99 2.12 26.44
CA ASN A 230 -6.03 3.51 25.97
C ASN A 230 -4.64 4.12 25.68
N THR A 231 -3.58 3.31 25.75
CA THR A 231 -2.18 3.73 25.62
C THR A 231 -1.54 3.01 24.43
N PRO A 232 -0.48 3.52 23.79
CA PRO A 232 0.13 2.81 22.65
C PRO A 232 0.76 1.46 23.02
N PHE A 233 0.78 1.07 24.30
CA PHE A 233 1.45 -0.13 24.80
C PHE A 233 0.52 -1.34 24.96
N VAL A 234 1.11 -2.53 24.88
CA VAL A 234 0.53 -3.79 25.31
C VAL A 234 1.48 -4.46 26.31
N CYS A 235 0.97 -4.87 27.47
CA CYS A 235 1.80 -5.55 28.47
C CYS A 235 2.00 -7.01 28.06
N ARG A 236 3.22 -7.37 27.64
CA ARG A 236 3.57 -8.74 27.25
C ARG A 236 3.91 -9.61 28.45
N ASN A 237 4.50 -9.01 29.48
CA ASN A 237 4.91 -9.70 30.69
C ASN A 237 4.84 -8.75 31.88
N LEU A 238 4.28 -9.23 33.00
CA LEU A 238 4.36 -8.59 34.31
C LEU A 238 5.04 -9.54 35.28
N ARG A 239 6.21 -9.14 35.79
CA ARG A 239 6.92 -9.86 36.85
C ARG A 239 6.64 -9.22 38.20
N THR A 240 6.21 -10.01 39.16
CA THR A 240 6.05 -9.57 40.54
C THR A 240 7.13 -10.23 41.39
N GLU A 241 8.03 -9.40 41.91
CA GLU A 241 9.22 -9.84 42.64
C GLU A 241 9.19 -9.20 44.03
N THR A 242 8.29 -9.73 44.86
CA THR A 242 8.06 -9.28 46.22
C THR A 242 8.22 -10.47 47.16
N LYS A 243 8.72 -10.24 48.38
CA LYS A 243 8.91 -11.32 49.37
C LYS A 243 7.58 -11.95 49.79
N GLN A 244 6.51 -11.17 49.75
CA GLN A 244 5.14 -11.58 50.03
C GLN A 244 4.15 -10.81 49.16
N VAL A 245 2.87 -11.19 49.17
CA VAL A 245 1.82 -10.47 48.43
C VAL A 245 1.28 -9.32 49.28
N TYR A 246 1.40 -8.11 48.75
CA TYR A 246 0.91 -6.89 49.40
C TYR A 246 -0.51 -6.56 48.97
N PHE A 247 -1.29 -5.99 49.89
CA PHE A 247 -2.51 -5.29 49.54
C PHE A 247 -2.16 -3.89 49.06
N VAL A 248 -2.53 -3.58 47.81
CA VAL A 248 -2.37 -2.24 47.23
C VAL A 248 -3.73 -1.78 46.76
N ALA A 249 -4.14 -0.58 47.15
CA ALA A 249 -5.43 -0.06 46.74
C ALA A 249 -5.50 0.08 45.21
N VAL A 250 -6.66 -0.21 44.63
CA VAL A 250 -6.88 -0.11 43.17
C VAL A 250 -6.58 1.31 42.66
N SER A 251 -6.88 2.34 43.44
CA SER A 251 -6.54 3.73 43.13
C SER A 251 -5.03 3.96 43.00
N GLN A 252 -4.23 3.39 43.91
CA GLN A 252 -2.77 3.46 43.88
C GLN A 252 -2.18 2.71 42.68
N LEU A 253 -2.67 1.50 42.38
CA LEU A 253 -2.25 0.74 41.20
C LEU A 253 -2.58 1.49 39.90
N ASN A 254 -3.77 2.08 39.82
CA ASN A 254 -4.20 2.88 38.67
C ASN A 254 -3.42 4.19 38.52
N ALA A 255 -3.05 4.84 39.63
CA ALA A 255 -2.20 6.03 39.63
C ALA A 255 -0.78 5.67 39.15
N ALA A 256 -0.16 4.68 39.77
CA ALA A 256 1.19 4.22 39.43
C ALA A 256 1.30 3.76 37.97
N ARG A 257 0.31 3.02 37.46
CA ARG A 257 0.25 2.63 36.05
C ARG A 257 0.19 3.85 35.13
N ARG A 258 -0.68 4.83 35.42
CA ARG A 258 -0.82 6.03 34.57
C ARG A 258 0.48 6.84 34.55
N GLU A 259 1.04 7.09 35.72
CA GLU A 259 2.31 7.81 35.86
C GLU A 259 3.47 7.08 35.16
N LEU A 260 3.51 5.74 35.24
CA LEU A 260 4.54 4.96 34.54
C LEU A 260 4.45 5.15 33.03
N ILE A 261 3.25 5.09 32.48
CA ILE A 261 3.02 5.27 31.05
C ILE A 261 3.35 6.68 30.60
N GLU A 262 2.98 7.70 31.39
CA GLU A 262 3.33 9.11 31.13
C GLU A 262 4.85 9.30 31.08
N ARG A 263 5.58 8.87 32.12
CA ARG A 263 7.05 8.93 32.15
C ARG A 263 7.68 8.15 30.99
N LEU A 264 7.16 6.97 30.68
CA LEU A 264 7.67 6.17 29.57
C LEU A 264 7.47 6.88 28.22
N MET A 265 6.33 7.55 28.03
CA MET A 265 6.09 8.36 26.84
C MET A 265 7.07 9.54 26.72
N GLU A 266 7.39 10.22 27.84
CA GLU A 266 8.39 11.29 27.87
C GLU A 266 9.79 10.78 27.47
N VAL A 267 10.21 9.65 28.06
CA VAL A 267 11.50 9.01 27.72
C VAL A 267 11.53 8.63 26.24
N ARG A 268 10.44 8.05 25.71
CA ARG A 268 10.34 7.71 24.28
C ARG A 268 10.43 8.92 23.37
N GLU A 269 9.79 10.04 23.71
CA GLU A 269 9.87 11.26 22.89
C GLU A 269 11.27 11.87 22.94
N ALA A 270 11.93 11.85 24.11
CA ALA A 270 13.33 12.29 24.25
C ALA A 270 14.30 11.42 23.43
N ASN A 271 14.09 10.10 23.42
CA ASN A 271 14.91 9.12 22.71
C ASN A 271 14.48 8.91 21.25
N ARG A 272 13.46 9.64 20.77
CA ARG A 272 12.90 9.45 19.43
C ARG A 272 14.01 9.57 18.37
N PRO A 273 14.24 8.53 17.55
CA PRO A 273 15.25 8.59 16.49
C PRO A 273 14.95 9.75 15.54
N ARG A 274 15.88 10.71 15.44
CA ARG A 274 15.80 11.81 14.49
C ARG A 274 16.70 11.46 13.31
N ALA A 275 16.10 11.33 12.13
CA ALA A 275 16.86 11.18 10.89
C ALA A 275 17.64 12.47 10.63
N THR A 276 18.91 12.50 11.03
CA THR A 276 19.83 13.59 10.71
C THR A 276 20.54 13.24 9.41
N GLY A 277 20.05 13.82 8.31
CA GLY A 277 20.74 13.77 7.03
C GLY A 277 21.49 15.08 6.81
N THR A 278 22.82 15.03 6.75
CA THR A 278 23.61 16.15 6.25
C THR A 278 23.78 15.99 4.74
N VAL A 279 23.34 16.98 3.96
CA VAL A 279 23.66 17.00 2.53
C VAL A 279 25.14 17.38 2.40
N HIS A 280 25.99 16.38 2.16
CA HIS A 280 27.41 16.61 1.87
C HIS A 280 27.55 17.20 0.47
N LYS A 281 27.73 18.52 0.41
CA LYS A 281 27.98 19.23 -0.85
C LYS A 281 29.27 18.68 -1.46
N ASN A 282 29.17 18.18 -2.68
CA ASN A 282 30.30 17.68 -3.46
C ASN A 282 30.24 18.24 -4.89
N SER A 283 31.30 18.01 -5.66
CA SER A 283 31.47 18.48 -7.03
C SER A 283 31.80 17.34 -7.99
N VAL A 284 31.33 16.12 -7.70
CA VAL A 284 31.49 14.97 -8.59
C VAL A 284 30.89 15.28 -9.95
N ALA A 285 31.63 15.15 -11.05
CA ALA A 285 31.14 15.55 -12.36
C ALA A 285 29.82 14.84 -12.72
N TYR A 286 28.82 15.60 -13.19
CA TYR A 286 27.62 15.02 -13.77
C TYR A 286 27.98 14.38 -15.12
N ARG A 287 27.31 13.27 -15.45
CA ARG A 287 27.62 12.48 -16.65
C ARG A 287 27.46 13.28 -17.94
N GLU A 288 26.44 14.14 -17.99
CA GLU A 288 26.08 14.93 -19.16
C GLU A 288 26.53 16.39 -18.97
N LYS A 289 27.03 17.01 -20.04
CA LYS A 289 27.42 18.43 -20.05
C LYS A 289 26.31 19.37 -20.50
N HIS A 290 25.31 18.82 -21.18
CA HIS A 290 24.22 19.57 -21.77
C HIS A 290 22.90 18.89 -21.37
N LEU A 291 22.09 19.59 -20.58
CA LEU A 291 20.78 19.13 -20.17
C LEU A 291 19.72 19.81 -21.01
N SER A 292 18.89 19.00 -21.67
CA SER A 292 17.65 19.49 -22.28
C SER A 292 16.56 19.67 -21.21
N TYR A 293 15.36 20.06 -21.64
CA TYR A 293 14.16 20.11 -20.78
C TYR A 293 13.87 18.81 -20.01
N LEU A 294 14.42 17.67 -20.42
CA LEU A 294 14.34 16.38 -19.71
C LEU A 294 15.16 16.33 -18.41
N GLY A 295 16.11 17.25 -18.22
CA GLY A 295 16.89 17.38 -16.99
C GLY A 295 16.08 17.91 -15.79
N ASN A 296 14.84 18.35 -16.02
CA ASN A 296 13.89 18.86 -15.02
C ASN A 296 14.49 19.93 -14.08
N VAL A 297 15.26 20.85 -14.66
CA VAL A 297 15.89 21.95 -13.92
C VAL A 297 14.91 23.13 -13.81
N LEU A 298 13.98 23.04 -12.87
CA LEU A 298 12.89 24.04 -12.73
C LEU A 298 13.25 25.24 -11.85
N ASN A 299 14.26 25.13 -10.98
CA ASN A 299 14.58 26.17 -10.00
C ASN A 299 16.08 26.43 -9.86
N ARG A 300 16.41 27.62 -9.32
CA ARG A 300 17.80 28.09 -9.15
C ARG A 300 18.67 27.15 -8.30
N LYS A 301 18.10 26.39 -7.36
CA LYS A 301 18.87 25.43 -6.53
C LYS A 301 19.29 24.21 -7.34
N ALA A 302 18.38 23.69 -8.17
CA ALA A 302 18.68 22.62 -9.11
C ALA A 302 19.71 23.07 -10.16
N GLU A 303 19.55 24.28 -10.70
CA GLU A 303 20.53 24.85 -11.64
C GLU A 303 21.91 24.96 -10.99
N ALA A 304 22.01 25.58 -9.81
CA ALA A 304 23.27 25.70 -9.08
C ALA A 304 23.90 24.35 -8.72
N PHE A 305 23.09 23.30 -8.50
CA PHE A 305 23.58 21.94 -8.37
C PHE A 305 24.26 21.50 -9.67
N TYR A 306 23.54 21.47 -10.79
CA TYR A 306 24.09 20.98 -12.06
C TYR A 306 25.32 21.78 -12.53
N ARG A 307 25.30 23.11 -12.38
CA ARG A 307 26.46 23.97 -12.66
C ARG A 307 27.69 23.58 -11.84
N ARG A 308 27.52 23.36 -10.53
CA ARG A 308 28.61 22.88 -9.65
C ARG A 308 29.15 21.52 -10.09
N HIS A 309 28.30 20.68 -10.67
CA HIS A 309 28.67 19.36 -11.20
C HIS A 309 29.16 19.43 -12.66
N GLY A 310 29.46 20.63 -13.18
CA GLY A 310 30.13 20.83 -14.46
C GLY A 310 29.20 20.75 -15.68
N VAL A 311 27.89 20.95 -15.51
CA VAL A 311 26.94 21.11 -16.61
C VAL A 311 27.07 22.52 -17.21
N GLU A 312 27.25 22.59 -18.53
CA GLU A 312 27.57 23.80 -19.29
C GLU A 312 26.33 24.45 -19.91
N THR A 313 25.35 23.66 -20.32
CA THR A 313 24.07 24.19 -20.83
C THR A 313 22.91 23.48 -20.17
N ILE A 314 21.89 24.26 -19.83
CA ILE A 314 20.67 23.81 -19.17
C ILE A 314 19.52 24.50 -19.88
N GLU A 315 18.71 23.73 -20.61
CA GLU A 315 17.44 24.22 -21.13
C GLU A 315 16.40 24.34 -20.01
N PRO A 316 15.41 25.24 -20.15
CA PRO A 316 14.29 25.30 -19.23
C PRO A 316 13.56 23.96 -19.13
N ALA A 317 13.16 23.58 -17.92
CA ALA A 317 12.31 22.40 -17.71
C ALA A 317 10.98 22.53 -18.45
N ALA A 318 10.36 21.41 -18.80
CA ALA A 318 9.06 21.38 -19.48
C ALA A 318 7.98 22.20 -18.73
N GLU A 319 8.00 22.14 -17.40
CA GLU A 319 7.08 22.81 -16.49
C GLU A 319 7.27 24.34 -16.43
N SER A 320 8.29 24.90 -17.09
CA SER A 320 8.50 26.36 -17.16
C SER A 320 7.58 27.07 -18.16
N GLY A 321 6.65 26.35 -18.80
CA GLY A 321 5.85 26.87 -19.92
C GLY A 321 6.56 26.78 -21.27
N LEU A 322 7.56 25.90 -21.38
CA LEU A 322 8.24 25.62 -22.65
C LEU A 322 7.25 25.05 -23.67
N ASP A 323 7.35 25.47 -24.93
CA ASP A 323 6.57 24.84 -26.01
C ASP A 323 7.09 23.42 -26.29
N LEU A 324 6.23 22.44 -25.99
CA LEU A 324 6.52 21.01 -26.15
C LEU A 324 6.00 20.44 -27.47
N SER A 325 5.50 21.26 -28.39
CA SER A 325 5.05 20.81 -29.72
C SER A 325 6.10 19.93 -30.39
N ASP A 326 5.71 18.72 -30.79
CA ASP A 326 6.58 17.72 -31.43
C ASP A 326 7.83 17.34 -30.62
N ARG A 327 7.83 17.60 -29.29
CA ARG A 327 8.90 17.18 -28.37
C ARG A 327 8.58 15.87 -27.68
N LEU A 328 9.63 15.15 -27.31
CA LEU A 328 9.53 13.89 -26.55
C LEU A 328 8.97 14.18 -25.15
N VAL A 329 7.83 13.60 -24.80
CA VAL A 329 7.20 13.76 -23.48
C VAL A 329 7.26 12.51 -22.61
N MET A 330 7.48 11.33 -23.21
CA MET A 330 7.60 10.10 -22.47
C MET A 330 8.44 9.07 -23.21
N THR A 331 9.34 8.40 -22.49
CA THR A 331 10.02 7.18 -22.93
C THR A 331 9.55 6.03 -22.06
N THR A 332 9.18 4.91 -22.65
CA THR A 332 8.73 3.73 -21.90
C THR A 332 9.23 2.42 -22.49
N LYS A 333 9.46 1.44 -21.61
CA LYS A 333 9.81 0.06 -22.00
C LYS A 333 8.58 -0.75 -22.44
N TYR A 334 7.38 -0.28 -22.10
CA TYR A 334 6.14 -0.80 -22.66
C TYR A 334 6.09 -0.50 -24.17
N CYS A 335 5.66 -1.46 -24.98
CA CYS A 335 5.69 -1.34 -26.43
C CYS A 335 4.36 -1.82 -27.01
N LEU A 336 3.55 -0.87 -27.50
CA LEU A 336 2.24 -1.17 -28.09
C LEU A 336 2.33 -2.12 -29.27
N ARG A 337 3.38 -2.01 -30.09
CA ARG A 337 3.61 -2.95 -31.20
C ARG A 337 3.74 -4.39 -30.73
N ARG A 338 4.41 -4.62 -29.58
CA ARG A 338 4.49 -5.95 -28.97
C ARG A 338 3.15 -6.36 -28.38
N GLU A 339 2.51 -5.46 -27.64
CA GLU A 339 1.20 -5.73 -27.02
C GLU A 339 0.16 -6.18 -28.05
N LEU A 340 0.16 -5.54 -29.22
CA LEU A 340 -0.73 -5.81 -30.34
C LEU A 340 -0.30 -7.00 -31.22
N GLY A 341 0.78 -7.71 -30.86
CA GLY A 341 1.28 -8.86 -31.63
C GLY A 341 1.96 -8.52 -32.96
N LEU A 342 2.28 -7.25 -33.22
CA LEU A 342 2.87 -6.75 -34.46
C LEU A 342 4.41 -6.87 -34.52
N CYS A 343 4.99 -7.75 -33.68
CA CYS A 343 6.43 -7.93 -33.49
C CYS A 343 6.80 -9.42 -33.38
N ALA A 344 7.91 -9.82 -34.01
CA ALA A 344 8.56 -11.13 -33.90
C ALA A 344 9.85 -11.01 -33.07
N GLY A 345 9.77 -10.95 -31.74
CA GLY A 345 10.97 -11.04 -30.90
C GLY A 345 12.01 -9.93 -31.14
N GLY A 346 11.59 -8.73 -31.54
CA GLY A 346 12.47 -7.60 -31.82
C GLY A 346 12.43 -7.13 -33.28
N GLN A 347 11.85 -7.93 -34.18
CA GLN A 347 11.64 -7.52 -35.58
C GLN A 347 10.17 -7.16 -35.87
N PRO A 348 9.92 -6.06 -36.59
CA PRO A 348 8.65 -5.77 -37.26
C PRO A 348 8.02 -6.98 -37.98
N ARG A 349 6.73 -7.30 -37.73
CA ARG A 349 5.95 -8.25 -38.56
C ARG A 349 5.04 -7.60 -39.60
N GLY A 350 4.92 -6.29 -39.57
CA GLY A 350 4.05 -5.48 -40.43
C GLY A 350 4.08 -4.02 -40.00
N PRO A 351 3.52 -3.07 -40.78
CA PRO A 351 3.52 -1.66 -40.42
C PRO A 351 2.72 -1.46 -39.12
N ALA A 352 3.28 -0.68 -38.21
CA ALA A 352 2.59 -0.22 -37.00
C ALA A 352 2.50 1.31 -36.95
N GLU A 353 3.16 2.00 -37.90
CA GLU A 353 3.26 3.46 -37.93
C GLU A 353 2.42 4.01 -39.10
N PRO A 354 1.78 5.18 -38.93
CA PRO A 354 1.75 5.97 -37.69
C PRO A 354 0.83 5.36 -36.64
N LEU A 355 1.31 5.22 -35.40
CA LEU A 355 0.46 4.95 -34.24
C LEU A 355 0.31 6.24 -33.44
N ILE A 356 -0.95 6.58 -33.15
CA ILE A 356 -1.32 7.79 -32.43
C ILE A 356 -2.05 7.37 -31.16
N LEU A 357 -1.67 7.99 -30.05
CA LEU A 357 -2.43 7.91 -28.79
C LEU A 357 -3.31 9.14 -28.69
N GLU A 358 -4.58 8.95 -28.36
CA GLU A 358 -5.52 10.04 -28.13
C GLU A 358 -5.93 10.05 -26.66
N ASP A 359 -5.87 11.21 -26.01
CA ASP A 359 -6.36 11.38 -24.64
C ASP A 359 -7.87 11.70 -24.62
N GLU A 360 -8.45 11.81 -23.42
CA GLU A 360 -9.88 12.13 -23.23
C GLU A 360 -10.28 13.53 -23.76
N ASP A 361 -9.31 14.44 -23.92
CA ASP A 361 -9.49 15.78 -24.48
C ASP A 361 -9.31 15.80 -26.02
N GLY A 362 -9.09 14.64 -26.65
CA GLY A 362 -8.85 14.50 -28.09
C GLY A 362 -7.44 14.92 -28.54
N ARG A 363 -6.48 15.07 -27.62
CA ARG A 363 -5.10 15.40 -27.98
C ARG A 363 -4.38 14.19 -28.53
N GLN A 364 -3.72 14.37 -29.66
CA GLN A 364 -3.05 13.29 -30.38
C GLN A 364 -1.54 13.31 -30.18
N PHE A 365 -1.01 12.23 -29.60
CA PHE A 365 0.40 12.03 -29.35
C PHE A 365 0.96 11.01 -30.34
N SER A 366 2.04 11.36 -31.04
CA SER A 366 2.67 10.41 -31.97
C SER A 366 3.59 9.45 -31.22
N VAL A 367 3.59 8.20 -31.67
CA VAL A 367 4.42 7.13 -31.09
C VAL A 367 5.52 6.74 -32.06
N ARG A 368 6.76 6.73 -31.56
CA ARG A 368 7.94 6.21 -32.26
C ARG A 368 8.42 4.94 -31.59
N PHE A 369 8.55 3.85 -32.34
CA PHE A 369 9.00 2.58 -31.77
C PHE A 369 10.52 2.45 -31.75
N VAL A 370 11.08 2.14 -30.57
CA VAL A 370 12.51 1.91 -30.39
C VAL A 370 12.75 0.40 -30.30
N CYS A 371 12.88 -0.26 -31.46
CA CYS A 371 12.85 -1.73 -31.56
C CYS A 371 14.01 -2.42 -30.80
N GLY A 372 15.25 -1.90 -30.89
CA GLY A 372 16.45 -2.50 -30.27
C GLY A 372 16.31 -2.69 -28.75
N PRO A 373 16.42 -1.62 -27.93
CA PRO A 373 16.22 -1.68 -26.47
C PRO A 373 14.77 -2.01 -26.05
N CYS A 374 13.89 -2.26 -27.02
CA CYS A 374 12.47 -2.57 -26.95
C CYS A 374 11.70 -1.58 -26.06
N GLY A 375 11.07 -0.61 -26.71
CA GLY A 375 10.22 0.38 -26.06
C GLY A 375 9.58 1.31 -27.07
N MET A 376 9.03 2.41 -26.58
CA MET A 376 8.51 3.48 -27.41
C MET A 376 8.75 4.84 -26.78
N GLU A 377 8.76 5.83 -27.66
CA GLU A 377 8.84 7.24 -27.36
C GLU A 377 7.53 7.89 -27.79
N ILE A 378 7.01 8.78 -26.94
CA ILE A 378 5.76 9.48 -27.17
C ILE A 378 6.08 10.97 -27.30
N PHE A 379 5.60 11.58 -28.37
CA PHE A 379 5.80 12.99 -28.68
C PHE A 379 4.51 13.76 -28.44
N ALA A 380 4.65 14.97 -27.90
CA ALA A 380 3.52 15.85 -27.64
C ALA A 380 2.82 16.21 -28.96
N PRO A 381 1.50 16.50 -28.90
CA PRO A 381 0.75 16.93 -30.07
C PRO A 381 1.40 18.16 -30.70
N SER A 382 1.51 18.16 -32.02
CA SER A 382 1.86 19.38 -32.74
C SER A 382 0.75 20.39 -32.52
N VAL A 383 1.09 21.59 -32.05
CA VAL A 383 0.16 22.72 -32.13
C VAL A 383 0.09 23.08 -33.61
N ALA A 384 -0.79 22.41 -34.36
CA ALA A 384 -1.19 22.92 -35.65
C ALA A 384 -1.67 24.35 -35.40
N ARG A 385 -0.89 25.35 -35.82
CA ARG A 385 -1.39 26.72 -35.99
C ARG A 385 -2.68 26.54 -36.76
N ARG A 386 -3.83 26.77 -36.11
CA ARG A 386 -5.12 26.82 -36.80
C ARG A 386 -4.87 27.70 -38.02
N ARG A 387 -4.82 27.11 -39.22
CA ARG A 387 -4.85 27.89 -40.45
C ARG A 387 -6.14 28.69 -40.31
N ARG A 388 -6.02 29.99 -40.08
CA ARG A 388 -7.09 30.93 -40.39
C ARG A 388 -7.33 30.76 -41.87
N ILE A 389 -8.24 29.86 -42.23
CA ILE A 389 -8.98 29.98 -43.47
C ILE A 389 -9.96 31.13 -43.20
N LEU A 390 -9.43 32.35 -43.25
CA LEU A 390 -10.19 33.49 -43.74
C LEU A 390 -10.08 33.39 -45.25
N GLU A 391 -10.89 32.52 -45.85
CA GLU A 391 -11.16 32.63 -47.28
C GLU A 391 -12.17 33.76 -47.44
N LYS A 392 -11.65 34.85 -48.00
CA LYS A 392 -12.41 35.83 -48.75
C LYS A 392 -13.17 35.09 -49.85
N THR A 393 -14.49 35.09 -49.81
CA THR A 393 -15.31 35.63 -50.92
C THR A 393 -16.65 36.06 -50.38
#